data_AF-A0A8J6LBM1-F1
#
_entry.id   AF-A0A8J6LBM1-F1
#
_cell.length_a   1.000
_cell.length_b   1.000
_cell.length_c   1.000
_cell.angle_alpha   90.00
_cell.angle_beta   90.00
_cell.angle_gamma   90.00
#
_symmetry.space_group_name_H-M   'P 1'
#
loop_
_entity.id
_entity.type
_entity.pdbx_description
1 polymer ?
#
loop_
_entity_poly.entity_id
_entity_poly.type
_entity_poly.pdbx_seq_one_letter_code
_entity_poly.pdbx_strand_id
1 'polypeptide(L)'
;MTKSVGNNENLNDFGTTTFKEHIHNVLSAAYRSLGFVIRNAKVIQEVDALKALYLALVRSRLEYASLVWYPIYGVTVGSLEGIQRRFLKYLSYVFNGVYPCRGCPHGELLQSFDIQSLSLRRKINSALFLYHLVRGRVDCPDLLGKLSLRVPRPNLRNVSTFVVPTPRTNLLRRSPLFHAVSNFSQIEHEADIFVCRASDIRKAYGAVEVSEC
;
A
#
# COMPACT_ATOMS: atom_id res chain seq x y z
N MET A 1 -47.47 31.17 -23.08
CA MET A 1 -46.65 30.44 -24.07
C MET A 1 -45.30 31.13 -24.17
N THR A 2 -44.13 30.57 -23.93
CA THR A 2 -43.64 29.18 -23.91
C THR A 2 -42.46 29.09 -22.94
N LYS A 3 -42.50 28.12 -22.01
CA LYS A 3 -41.34 27.71 -21.20
C LYS A 3 -40.35 26.99 -22.13
N SER A 4 -39.09 27.42 -22.20
CA SER A 4 -37.99 26.53 -22.60
C SER A 4 -37.24 26.13 -21.35
N VAL A 5 -37.57 24.93 -20.85
CA VAL A 5 -36.77 24.19 -19.89
C VAL A 5 -35.47 23.81 -20.61
N GLY A 6 -34.41 24.57 -20.36
CA GLY A 6 -33.06 24.23 -20.79
C GLY A 6 -32.45 23.28 -19.77
N ASN A 7 -32.66 21.97 -19.98
CA ASN A 7 -31.90 20.91 -19.35
C ASN A 7 -30.41 21.10 -19.68
N ASN A 8 -29.65 21.66 -18.76
CA ASN A 8 -28.20 21.50 -18.73
C ASN A 8 -27.87 20.45 -17.66
N GLU A 9 -28.43 19.26 -17.86
CA GLU A 9 -27.96 18.06 -17.16
C GLU A 9 -26.59 17.69 -17.72
N ASN A 10 -25.58 17.79 -16.87
CA ASN A 10 -24.49 16.81 -16.76
C ASN A 10 -23.78 16.42 -18.06
N LEU A 11 -23.14 17.38 -18.73
CA LEU A 11 -22.22 17.13 -19.85
C LEU A 11 -20.76 17.40 -19.45
N ASN A 12 -20.32 16.78 -18.34
CA ASN A 12 -18.89 16.68 -17.98
C ASN A 12 -18.51 15.30 -17.40
N ASP A 13 -19.39 14.29 -17.46
CA ASP A 13 -19.10 12.95 -16.95
C ASP A 13 -18.45 12.03 -18.00
N PHE A 14 -17.37 12.50 -18.62
CA PHE A 14 -16.42 11.63 -19.31
C PHE A 14 -15.20 11.42 -18.41
N GLY A 15 -15.35 10.49 -17.45
CA GLY A 15 -14.26 9.62 -17.02
C GLY A 15 -13.01 10.28 -16.44
N THR A 16 -13.16 11.08 -15.37
CA THR A 16 -11.99 11.42 -14.56
C THR A 16 -11.62 10.19 -13.73
N THR A 17 -10.71 9.36 -14.25
CA THR A 17 -10.15 8.12 -13.68
C THR A 17 -9.48 8.32 -12.31
N THR A 18 -10.27 8.69 -11.30
CA THR A 18 -9.81 8.90 -9.94
C THR A 18 -10.41 7.83 -9.05
N PHE A 19 -9.57 6.96 -8.50
CA PHE A 19 -9.96 5.96 -7.50
C PHE A 19 -10.40 6.57 -6.15
N LYS A 20 -10.72 7.87 -6.11
CA LYS A 20 -11.04 8.58 -4.86
C LYS A 20 -12.26 7.97 -4.19
N GLU A 21 -13.36 7.80 -4.93
CA GLU A 21 -14.60 7.22 -4.40
C GLU A 21 -14.38 5.77 -3.98
N HIS A 22 -13.70 4.98 -4.82
CA HIS A 22 -13.34 3.61 -4.49
C HIS A 22 -12.56 3.52 -3.17
N ILE A 23 -11.51 4.33 -3.02
CA ILE A 23 -10.70 4.36 -1.80
C ILE A 23 -11.54 4.82 -0.61
N HIS A 24 -12.43 5.79 -0.81
CA HIS A 24 -13.35 6.23 0.25
C HIS A 24 -14.28 5.10 0.71
N ASN A 25 -14.83 4.33 -0.23
CA ASN A 25 -15.66 3.16 0.05
C ASN A 25 -14.88 2.06 0.78
N VAL A 26 -13.63 1.80 0.36
CA VAL A 26 -12.73 0.85 1.04
C VAL A 26 -12.42 1.32 2.47
N LEU A 27 -12.10 2.61 2.67
CA LEU A 27 -11.85 3.21 3.98
C LEU A 27 -13.08 3.10 4.88
N SER A 28 -14.27 3.48 4.38
CA SER A 28 -15.52 3.39 5.12
C SER A 28 -15.84 1.94 5.53
N ALA A 29 -15.64 0.98 4.63
CA ALA A 29 -15.82 -0.44 4.93
C ALA A 29 -14.81 -0.93 5.98
N ALA A 30 -13.54 -0.55 5.86
CA ALA A 30 -12.50 -0.92 6.82
C ALA A 30 -12.75 -0.32 8.22
N TYR A 31 -13.24 0.92 8.32
CA TYR A 31 -13.66 1.51 9.60
C TYR A 31 -14.85 0.77 10.23
N ARG A 32 -15.82 0.31 9.43
CA ARG A 32 -16.93 -0.52 9.93
C ARG A 32 -16.42 -1.85 10.47
N SER A 33 -15.52 -2.52 9.75
CA SER A 33 -14.85 -3.74 10.21
C SER A 33 -14.05 -3.49 11.49
N LEU A 34 -13.30 -2.38 11.59
CA LEU A 34 -12.56 -2.01 12.79
C LEU A 34 -13.50 -1.77 13.98
N GLY A 35 -14.63 -1.09 13.77
CA GLY A 35 -15.65 -0.90 14.81
C GLY A 35 -16.29 -2.22 15.26
N PHE A 36 -16.42 -3.19 14.37
CA PHE A 36 -16.82 -4.56 14.73
C PHE A 36 -15.75 -5.24 15.60
N VAL A 37 -14.47 -5.18 15.20
CA VAL A 37 -13.35 -5.72 15.98
C VAL A 37 -13.31 -5.13 17.39
N ILE A 38 -13.34 -3.81 17.52
CA ILE A 38 -13.25 -3.10 18.82
C ILE A 38 -14.43 -3.45 19.74
N ARG A 39 -15.63 -3.68 19.21
CA ARG A 39 -16.79 -4.07 20.03
C ARG A 39 -16.66 -5.49 20.58
N ASN A 40 -16.18 -6.43 19.77
CA ASN A 40 -15.96 -7.82 20.19
C ASN A 40 -14.70 -7.98 21.06
N ALA A 41 -13.77 -7.03 20.94
CA ALA A 41 -12.51 -7.09 21.66
C ALA A 41 -12.62 -7.02 23.19
N LYS A 42 -13.71 -6.42 23.70
CA LYS A 42 -14.02 -6.41 25.14
C LYS A 42 -14.18 -7.81 25.75
N VAL A 43 -14.62 -8.77 24.94
CA VAL A 43 -14.85 -10.15 25.37
C VAL A 43 -13.57 -10.99 25.26
N ILE A 44 -12.79 -10.77 24.19
CA ILE A 44 -11.61 -11.57 23.88
C ILE A 44 -10.42 -11.21 24.78
N GLN A 45 -10.18 -9.90 25.03
CA GLN A 45 -9.10 -9.33 25.87
C GLN A 45 -7.67 -9.83 25.61
N GLU A 46 -7.46 -10.75 24.67
CA GLU A 46 -6.17 -11.29 24.26
C GLU A 46 -5.61 -10.51 23.07
N VAL A 47 -4.38 -10.00 23.21
CA VAL A 47 -3.72 -9.14 22.21
C VAL A 47 -3.53 -9.85 20.87
N ASP A 48 -3.07 -11.10 20.88
CA ASP A 48 -2.75 -11.82 19.65
C ASP A 48 -4.00 -12.23 18.87
N ALA A 49 -5.08 -12.59 19.57
CA ALA A 49 -6.39 -12.81 18.95
C ALA A 49 -6.93 -11.54 18.29
N LEU A 50 -6.76 -10.37 18.91
CA LEU A 50 -7.14 -9.08 18.33
C LEU A 50 -6.31 -8.73 17.11
N LYS A 51 -5.00 -8.98 17.15
CA LYS A 51 -4.13 -8.84 15.98
C LYS A 51 -4.63 -9.73 14.85
N ALA A 52 -4.87 -11.02 15.10
CA ALA A 52 -5.37 -11.96 14.10
C ALA A 52 -6.69 -11.48 13.46
N LEU A 53 -7.63 -10.97 14.28
CA LEU A 53 -8.90 -10.46 13.79
C LEU A 53 -8.75 -9.19 12.93
N TYR A 54 -7.86 -8.27 13.34
CA TYR A 54 -7.51 -7.10 12.54
C TYR A 54 -6.88 -7.49 11.19
N LEU A 55 -5.93 -8.44 11.21
CA LEU A 55 -5.28 -8.95 10.01
C LEU A 55 -6.31 -9.58 9.04
N ALA A 56 -7.22 -10.39 9.57
CA ALA A 56 -8.20 -11.12 8.79
C ALA A 56 -9.31 -10.23 8.20
N LEU A 57 -9.83 -9.26 8.97
CA LEU A 57 -11.03 -8.49 8.58
C LEU A 57 -10.73 -7.09 8.05
N VAL A 58 -9.77 -6.39 8.64
CA VAL A 58 -9.49 -4.99 8.30
C VAL A 58 -8.37 -4.91 7.28
N ARG A 59 -7.22 -5.53 7.58
CA ARG A 59 -6.03 -5.46 6.73
C ARG A 59 -6.25 -6.11 5.37
N SER A 60 -6.87 -7.29 5.33
CA SER A 60 -7.20 -7.99 4.08
C SER A 60 -7.98 -7.09 3.10
N ARG A 61 -8.91 -6.28 3.59
CA ARG A 61 -9.70 -5.33 2.79
C ARG A 61 -8.86 -4.15 2.30
N LEU A 62 -7.95 -3.64 3.14
CA LEU A 62 -7.08 -2.52 2.79
C LEU A 62 -5.97 -2.92 1.82
N GLU A 63 -5.54 -4.18 1.83
CA GLU A 63 -4.51 -4.70 0.94
C GLU A 63 -5.07 -5.20 -0.40
N TYR A 64 -6.37 -5.52 -0.44
CA TYR A 64 -7.04 -5.98 -1.65
C TYR A 64 -6.93 -4.96 -2.78
N ALA A 65 -6.45 -5.42 -3.94
CA ALA A 65 -6.25 -4.63 -5.16
C ALA A 65 -5.43 -3.33 -4.95
N SER A 66 -4.68 -3.22 -3.85
CA SER A 66 -3.92 -2.01 -3.48
C SER A 66 -2.87 -1.59 -4.52
N LEU A 67 -2.45 -2.54 -5.36
CA LEU A 67 -1.60 -2.29 -6.51
C LEU A 67 -2.29 -1.46 -7.61
N VAL A 68 -3.61 -1.66 -7.81
CA VAL A 68 -4.40 -1.02 -8.87
C VAL A 68 -4.75 0.42 -8.51
N TRP A 69 -5.20 0.65 -7.28
CA TRP A 69 -5.63 1.98 -6.81
C TRP A 69 -4.54 2.74 -6.05
N TYR A 70 -3.27 2.31 -6.16
CA TYR A 70 -2.14 2.77 -5.34
C TYR A 70 -2.22 4.26 -4.95
N PRO A 71 -2.33 4.58 -3.64
CA PRO A 71 -2.59 5.95 -3.20
C PRO A 71 -1.32 6.80 -3.32
N ILE A 72 -1.38 7.86 -4.14
CA ILE A 72 -0.26 8.78 -4.36
C ILE A 72 -0.33 10.00 -3.42
N TYR A 73 -1.53 10.41 -3.05
CA TYR A 73 -1.73 11.60 -2.23
C TYR A 73 -1.50 11.27 -0.76
N GLY A 74 -0.67 12.07 -0.09
CA GLY A 74 -0.35 11.90 1.33
C GLY A 74 -1.58 11.92 2.22
N VAL A 75 -2.63 12.67 1.86
CA VAL A 75 -3.91 12.68 2.59
C VAL A 75 -4.58 11.29 2.60
N THR A 76 -4.60 10.62 1.46
CA THR A 76 -5.18 9.28 1.32
C THR A 76 -4.33 8.23 2.05
N VAL A 77 -3.00 8.33 1.95
CA VAL A 77 -2.08 7.48 2.71
C VAL A 77 -2.29 7.67 4.21
N GLY A 78 -2.32 8.92 4.70
CA GLY A 78 -2.56 9.24 6.10
C GLY A 78 -3.92 8.77 6.61
N SER A 79 -4.95 8.77 5.76
CA SER A 79 -6.27 8.23 6.09
C SER A 79 -6.24 6.71 6.28
N LEU A 80 -5.46 5.99 5.46
CA LEU A 80 -5.23 4.54 5.60
C LEU A 80 -4.43 4.22 6.87
N GLU A 81 -3.31 4.92 7.10
CA GLU A 81 -2.52 4.76 8.33
C GLU A 81 -3.34 5.16 9.57
N GLY A 82 -4.29 6.09 9.44
CA GLY A 82 -5.21 6.47 10.51
C GLY A 82 -6.07 5.32 11.03
N ILE A 83 -6.49 4.39 10.16
CA ILE A 83 -7.22 3.17 10.55
C ILE A 83 -6.31 2.28 11.40
N GLN A 84 -5.10 2.02 10.91
CA GLN A 84 -4.11 1.21 11.63
C GLN A 84 -3.75 1.85 12.97
N ARG A 85 -3.48 3.16 13.00
CA ARG A 85 -3.18 3.90 14.23
C ARG A 85 -4.31 3.82 15.24
N ARG A 86 -5.57 3.92 14.80
CA ARG A 86 -6.73 3.76 15.70
C ARG A 86 -6.79 2.37 16.32
N PHE A 87 -6.48 1.33 15.54
CA PHE A 87 -6.37 -0.04 16.05
C PHE A 87 -5.22 -0.18 17.06
N LEU A 88 -4.03 0.33 16.74
CA LEU A 88 -2.86 0.24 17.63
C LEU A 88 -3.09 0.95 18.97
N LYS A 89 -3.70 2.14 18.97
CA LYS A 89 -4.05 2.83 20.22
C LYS A 89 -5.02 2.04 21.08
N TYR A 90 -5.98 1.38 20.45
CA TYR A 90 -6.88 0.48 21.16
C TYR A 90 -6.14 -0.73 21.71
N LEU A 91 -5.19 -1.29 20.96
CA LEU A 91 -4.35 -2.39 21.42
C LEU A 91 -3.46 -1.99 22.61
N SER A 92 -2.87 -0.79 22.61
CA SER A 92 -2.16 -0.20 23.75
C SER A 92 -3.04 -0.07 24.97
N TYR A 93 -4.30 0.33 24.79
CA TYR A 93 -5.24 0.41 25.90
C TYR A 93 -5.57 -0.97 26.48
N VAL A 94 -5.71 -2.00 25.65
CA VAL A 94 -5.95 -3.38 26.12
C VAL A 94 -4.71 -3.94 26.82
N PHE A 95 -3.51 -3.69 26.31
CA PHE A 95 -2.26 -4.26 26.83
C PHE A 95 -1.74 -3.54 28.10
N ASN A 96 -1.70 -2.20 28.07
CA ASN A 96 -1.11 -1.38 29.15
C ASN A 96 -2.16 -0.72 30.05
N GLY A 97 -3.46 -0.80 29.72
CA GLY A 97 -4.52 -0.06 30.41
C GLY A 97 -4.53 1.45 30.14
N VAL A 98 -3.53 1.98 29.42
CA VAL A 98 -3.36 3.42 29.16
C VAL A 98 -3.56 3.71 27.69
N TYR A 99 -4.46 4.66 27.40
CA TYR A 99 -4.68 5.14 26.04
C TYR A 99 -3.58 6.14 25.64
N PRO A 100 -2.83 5.91 24.55
CA PRO A 100 -1.72 6.78 24.16
C PRO A 100 -2.14 8.22 23.88
N CYS A 101 -1.34 9.17 24.36
CA CYS A 101 -1.54 10.61 24.22
C CYS A 101 -1.78 11.05 22.76
N ARG A 102 -2.44 12.21 22.60
CA ARG A 102 -2.53 12.85 21.29
C ARG A 102 -1.12 13.24 20.83
N GLY A 103 -0.82 13.01 19.56
CA GLY A 103 0.52 13.25 19.01
C GLY A 103 1.53 12.11 19.13
N CYS A 104 1.22 10.98 19.78
CA CYS A 104 2.15 9.85 19.85
C CYS A 104 2.62 9.41 18.44
N PRO A 105 3.93 9.22 18.24
CA PRO A 105 4.48 8.89 16.93
C PRO A 105 3.95 7.52 16.49
N HIS A 106 3.71 7.38 15.18
CA HIS A 106 3.12 6.15 14.65
C HIS A 106 4.11 4.98 14.72
N GLY A 107 5.40 5.23 14.51
CA GLY A 107 6.48 4.24 14.54
C GLY A 107 6.59 3.50 15.87
N GLU A 108 6.54 4.20 17.00
CA GLU A 108 6.58 3.56 18.34
C GLU A 108 5.42 2.58 18.55
N LEU A 109 4.22 2.95 18.07
CA LEU A 109 3.06 2.07 18.14
C LEU A 109 3.19 0.84 17.24
N LEU A 110 3.90 0.96 16.12
CA LEU A 110 4.16 -0.16 15.21
C LEU A 110 5.17 -1.13 15.82
N GLN A 111 6.27 -0.59 16.36
CA GLN A 111 7.35 -1.35 17.00
C GLN A 111 6.88 -2.10 18.25
N SER A 112 6.07 -1.46 19.10
CA SER A 112 5.55 -2.07 20.34
C SER A 112 4.68 -3.31 20.12
N PHE A 113 4.07 -3.45 18.93
CA PHE A 113 3.19 -4.58 18.61
C PHE A 113 3.72 -5.47 17.49
N ASP A 114 4.92 -5.20 16.97
CA ASP A 114 5.52 -5.87 15.81
C ASP A 114 4.58 -5.88 14.59
N ILE A 115 3.96 -4.72 14.29
CA ILE A 115 3.07 -4.57 13.14
C ILE A 115 3.71 -3.60 12.15
N GLN A 116 3.94 -4.06 10.92
CA GLN A 116 4.42 -3.23 9.82
C GLN A 116 3.40 -2.17 9.38
N SER A 117 3.88 -1.02 8.94
CA SER A 117 3.04 0.04 8.35
C SER A 117 2.30 -0.45 7.09
N LEU A 118 1.09 0.08 6.84
CA LEU A 118 0.36 -0.26 5.63
C LEU A 118 1.06 0.28 4.37
N SER A 119 1.77 1.40 4.49
CA SER A 119 2.59 1.99 3.42
C SER A 119 3.73 1.06 2.99
N LEU A 120 4.52 0.54 3.94
CA LEU A 120 5.58 -0.41 3.63
C LEU A 120 5.03 -1.65 2.94
N ARG A 121 3.92 -2.17 3.42
CA ARG A 121 3.33 -3.37 2.83
C ARG A 121 2.81 -3.19 1.43
N ARG A 122 2.26 -2.00 1.10
CA ARG A 122 1.93 -1.67 -0.29
C ARG A 122 3.19 -1.64 -1.16
N LYS A 123 4.31 -1.10 -0.67
CA LYS A 123 5.60 -1.16 -1.38
C LYS A 123 6.05 -2.60 -1.61
N ILE A 124 6.07 -3.43 -0.56
CA ILE A 124 6.43 -4.85 -0.64
C ILE A 124 5.53 -5.59 -1.65
N ASN A 125 4.21 -5.43 -1.56
CA ASN A 125 3.27 -6.07 -2.47
C ASN A 125 3.49 -5.64 -3.93
N SER A 126 3.82 -4.36 -4.17
CA SER A 126 4.16 -3.89 -5.52
C SER A 126 5.45 -4.50 -6.06
N ALA A 127 6.48 -4.64 -5.22
CA ALA A 127 7.74 -5.28 -5.62
C ALA A 127 7.58 -6.79 -5.84
N LEU A 128 6.79 -7.46 -5.00
CA LEU A 128 6.45 -8.87 -5.18
C LEU A 128 5.65 -9.12 -6.46
N PHE A 129 4.76 -8.20 -6.81
CA PHE A 129 4.07 -8.26 -8.10
C PHE A 129 5.06 -8.20 -9.28
N LEU A 130 6.04 -7.30 -9.24
CA LEU A 130 7.10 -7.25 -10.26
C LEU A 130 7.90 -8.55 -10.31
N TYR A 131 8.27 -9.10 -9.15
CA TYR A 131 8.97 -10.39 -9.05
C TYR A 131 8.18 -11.53 -9.68
N HIS A 132 6.87 -11.60 -9.42
CA HIS A 132 6.00 -12.62 -9.99
C HIS A 132 5.79 -12.43 -11.49
N LEU A 133 5.73 -11.19 -11.97
CA LEU A 133 5.62 -10.87 -13.40
C LEU A 133 6.88 -11.29 -14.17
N VAL A 134 8.07 -10.96 -13.65
CA VAL A 134 9.37 -11.27 -14.30
C VAL A 134 9.64 -12.77 -14.33
N ARG A 135 9.22 -13.51 -13.30
CA ARG A 135 9.37 -14.97 -13.23
C ARG A 135 8.25 -15.75 -13.94
N GLY A 136 7.34 -15.07 -14.62
CA GLY A 136 6.24 -15.73 -15.34
C GLY A 136 5.26 -16.48 -14.43
N ARG A 137 5.09 -16.04 -13.17
CA ARG A 137 3.99 -16.53 -12.30
C ARG A 137 2.69 -15.77 -12.56
N VAL A 138 2.77 -14.63 -13.23
CA VAL A 138 1.62 -13.86 -13.72
C VAL A 138 1.71 -13.89 -15.25
N ASP A 139 0.82 -14.64 -15.89
CA ASP A 139 0.79 -14.83 -17.33
C ASP A 139 0.17 -13.61 -18.03
N CYS A 140 0.97 -12.57 -18.22
CA CYS A 140 0.57 -11.33 -18.88
C CYS A 140 1.70 -10.83 -19.80
N PRO A 141 1.82 -11.36 -21.03
CA PRO A 141 2.90 -10.99 -21.96
C PRO A 141 2.87 -9.50 -22.33
N ASP A 142 1.68 -8.90 -22.43
CA ASP A 142 1.53 -7.46 -22.69
C ASP A 142 2.12 -6.58 -21.60
N LEU A 143 2.04 -7.05 -20.35
CA LEU A 143 2.54 -6.33 -19.19
C LEU A 143 4.05 -6.49 -19.06
N LEU A 144 4.55 -7.70 -19.33
CA LEU A 144 5.97 -8.00 -19.41
C LEU A 144 6.66 -7.21 -20.54
N GLY A 145 6.03 -7.12 -21.72
CA GLY A 145 6.56 -6.35 -22.86
C GLY A 145 6.64 -4.84 -22.62
N LYS A 146 5.90 -4.33 -21.62
CA LYS A 146 5.97 -2.92 -21.20
C LYS A 146 7.10 -2.65 -20.18
N LEU A 147 7.76 -3.69 -19.65
CA LEU A 147 8.89 -3.54 -18.76
C LEU A 147 10.16 -3.26 -19.56
N SER A 148 10.78 -2.12 -19.32
CA SER A 148 12.08 -1.77 -19.91
C SER A 148 13.20 -2.27 -19.01
N LEU A 149 13.75 -3.45 -19.32
CA LEU A 149 14.96 -3.97 -18.68
C LEU A 149 16.16 -3.13 -19.11
N ARG A 150 16.99 -2.72 -18.15
CA ARG A 150 18.27 -2.07 -18.44
C ARG A 150 19.35 -3.14 -18.41
N VAL A 151 20.00 -3.39 -19.54
CA VAL A 151 21.19 -4.25 -19.60
C VAL A 151 22.41 -3.41 -19.23
N PRO A 152 23.06 -3.64 -18.07
CA PRO A 152 24.23 -2.84 -17.67
C PRO A 152 25.40 -3.12 -18.61
N ARG A 153 26.12 -2.06 -19.01
CA ARG A 153 27.42 -2.22 -19.66
C ARG A 153 28.48 -2.50 -18.58
N PRO A 154 29.54 -3.29 -18.89
CA PRO A 154 30.64 -3.49 -17.95
C PRO A 154 31.21 -2.14 -17.46
N ASN A 155 31.54 -2.04 -16.17
CA ASN A 155 32.11 -0.87 -15.49
C ASN A 155 31.18 0.34 -15.23
N LEU A 156 29.85 0.18 -15.33
CA LEU A 156 28.92 1.21 -14.86
C LEU A 156 28.76 1.18 -13.34
N ARG A 157 28.85 2.35 -12.69
CA ARG A 157 28.54 2.50 -11.25
C ARG A 157 27.04 2.34 -10.93
N ASN A 158 26.19 2.48 -11.95
CA ASN A 158 24.75 2.31 -11.81
C ASN A 158 24.33 0.96 -12.41
N VAL A 159 23.98 0.01 -11.53
CA VAL A 159 23.62 -1.38 -11.85
C VAL A 159 22.10 -1.57 -11.85
N SER A 160 21.32 -0.48 -11.99
CA SER A 160 19.85 -0.56 -11.93
C SER A 160 19.32 -1.58 -12.93
N THR A 161 18.49 -2.52 -12.45
CA THR A 161 17.99 -3.65 -13.25
C THR A 161 16.92 -3.18 -14.25
N PHE A 162 16.13 -2.19 -13.84
CA PHE A 162 15.05 -1.63 -14.66
C PHE A 162 15.34 -0.18 -15.05
N VAL A 163 14.85 0.23 -16.22
CA VAL A 163 14.75 1.66 -16.55
C VAL A 163 13.51 2.20 -15.85
N VAL A 164 13.70 3.08 -14.86
CA VAL A 164 12.60 3.84 -14.26
C VAL A 164 12.17 4.95 -15.25
N PRO A 165 11.01 4.87 -15.91
CA PRO A 165 10.60 5.90 -16.86
C PRO A 165 10.22 7.18 -16.10
N THR A 166 10.63 8.35 -16.58
CA THR A 166 10.19 9.63 -15.99
C THR A 166 8.73 9.90 -16.37
N PRO A 167 7.79 9.92 -15.42
CA PRO A 167 6.37 10.01 -15.75
C PRO A 167 6.03 11.42 -16.25
N ARG A 168 5.63 11.52 -17.53
CA ARG A 168 5.22 12.80 -18.14
C ARG A 168 3.77 13.20 -17.80
N THR A 169 2.96 12.24 -17.34
CA THR A 169 1.55 12.46 -16.99
C THR A 169 1.23 11.89 -15.61
N ASN A 170 0.23 12.47 -14.95
CA ASN A 170 -0.30 11.94 -13.68
C ASN A 170 -0.79 10.50 -13.80
N LEU A 171 -1.33 10.12 -14.96
CA LEU A 171 -1.78 8.75 -15.24
C LEU A 171 -0.61 7.76 -15.19
N LEU A 172 0.50 8.07 -15.85
CA LEU A 172 1.69 7.22 -15.82
C LEU A 172 2.29 7.14 -14.41
N ARG A 173 2.24 8.25 -13.65
CA ARG A 173 2.63 8.27 -12.25
C ARG A 173 1.75 7.38 -11.37
N ARG A 174 0.49 7.12 -11.75
CA ARG A 174 -0.42 6.17 -11.08
C ARG A 174 -0.30 4.74 -11.58
N SER A 175 0.56 4.48 -12.58
CA SER A 175 0.66 3.16 -13.17
C SER A 175 1.20 2.15 -12.15
N PRO A 176 0.55 0.99 -11.99
CA PRO A 176 1.05 -0.08 -11.14
C PRO A 176 2.49 -0.50 -11.47
N LEU A 177 2.83 -0.53 -12.76
CA LEU A 177 4.18 -0.88 -13.22
C LEU A 177 5.21 0.17 -12.81
N PHE A 178 4.86 1.45 -12.93
CA PHE A 178 5.75 2.53 -12.53
C PHE A 178 6.05 2.45 -11.03
N HIS A 179 5.02 2.24 -10.20
CA HIS A 179 5.20 2.07 -8.76
C HIS A 179 6.01 0.83 -8.42
N ALA A 180 5.74 -0.31 -9.06
CA ALA A 180 6.45 -1.55 -8.81
C ALA A 180 7.95 -1.42 -9.11
N VAL A 181 8.30 -0.83 -10.26
CA VAL A 181 9.70 -0.59 -10.66
C VAL A 181 10.36 0.47 -9.76
N SER A 182 9.67 1.58 -9.47
CA SER A 182 10.20 2.65 -8.62
C SER A 182 10.37 2.24 -7.15
N ASN A 183 9.54 1.31 -6.66
CA ASN A 183 9.69 0.76 -5.31
C ASN A 183 10.83 -0.26 -5.30
N PHE A 184 10.98 -1.08 -6.34
CA PHE A 184 12.07 -2.04 -6.45
C PHE A 184 13.44 -1.36 -6.57
N SER A 185 13.55 -0.23 -7.27
CA SER A 185 14.80 0.53 -7.37
C SER A 185 15.35 1.01 -6.02
N GLN A 186 14.52 1.07 -4.97
CA GLN A 186 14.98 1.39 -3.60
C GLN A 186 15.74 0.23 -2.95
N ILE A 187 15.50 -1.01 -3.38
CA ILE A 187 16.08 -2.23 -2.80
C ILE A 187 17.03 -2.97 -3.75
N GLU A 188 17.33 -2.40 -4.92
CA GLU A 188 18.18 -3.01 -5.95
C GLU A 188 19.59 -3.37 -5.44
N HIS A 189 20.09 -2.69 -4.40
CA HIS A 189 21.38 -2.99 -3.78
C HIS A 189 21.33 -4.15 -2.78
N GLU A 190 20.16 -4.44 -2.21
CA GLU A 190 19.98 -5.46 -1.18
C GLU A 190 19.41 -6.77 -1.73
N ALA A 191 18.64 -6.70 -2.82
CA ALA A 191 17.99 -7.86 -3.41
C ALA A 191 18.00 -7.83 -4.94
N ASP A 192 18.45 -8.94 -5.54
CA ASP A 192 18.39 -9.19 -6.98
C ASP A 192 17.11 -9.96 -7.32
N ILE A 193 16.30 -9.44 -8.25
CA ILE A 193 15.00 -10.04 -8.62
C ILE A 193 15.14 -11.43 -9.29
N PHE A 194 16.25 -11.68 -9.97
CA PHE A 194 16.51 -12.92 -10.71
C PHE A 194 17.11 -14.01 -9.81
N VAL A 195 17.92 -13.63 -8.82
CA VAL A 195 18.60 -14.58 -7.94
C VAL A 195 17.83 -14.83 -6.65
N CYS A 196 17.31 -13.78 -6.01
CA CYS A 196 16.71 -13.87 -4.68
C CYS A 196 15.31 -14.53 -4.68
N ARG A 197 14.91 -15.07 -3.52
CA ARG A 197 13.56 -15.57 -3.29
C ARG A 197 12.64 -14.44 -2.83
N ALA A 198 11.33 -14.65 -2.94
CA ALA A 198 10.32 -13.70 -2.46
C ALA A 198 10.42 -13.42 -0.94
N SER A 199 11.00 -14.32 -0.14
CA SER A 199 11.28 -14.07 1.28
C SER A 199 12.33 -13.00 1.48
N ASP A 200 13.34 -12.96 0.62
CA ASP A 200 14.52 -12.12 0.77
C ASP A 200 14.17 -10.68 0.39
N ILE A 201 13.32 -10.50 -0.62
CA ILE A 201 12.71 -9.21 -0.97
C ILE A 201 11.93 -8.62 0.22
N ARG A 202 11.16 -9.46 0.93
CA ARG A 202 10.42 -9.00 2.13
C ARG A 202 11.36 -8.57 3.25
N LYS A 203 12.50 -9.26 3.43
CA LYS A 203 13.50 -8.94 4.44
C LYS A 203 14.24 -7.64 4.12
N ALA A 204 14.60 -7.41 2.86
CA ALA A 204 15.25 -6.17 2.41
C ALA A 204 14.39 -4.94 2.78
N TYR A 205 13.10 -4.96 2.49
CA TYR A 205 12.19 -3.88 2.92
C TYR A 205 12.08 -3.70 4.44
N GLY A 206 12.27 -4.78 5.22
CA GLY A 206 12.33 -4.69 6.69
C GLY A 206 13.61 -4.01 7.19
N ALA A 207 14.75 -4.25 6.53
CA ALA A 207 16.02 -3.58 6.86
C ALA A 207 15.95 -2.07 6.57
N VAL A 208 15.32 -1.68 5.45
CA VAL A 208 15.12 -0.28 5.07
C VAL A 208 14.24 0.47 6.09
N GLU A 209 13.15 -0.13 6.60
CA GLU A 209 12.27 0.53 7.59
C GLU A 209 12.98 0.80 8.93
N VAL A 210 13.94 -0.04 9.32
CA VAL A 210 14.77 0.16 10.54
C VAL A 210 15.78 1.31 10.35
N SER A 211 16.25 1.54 9.13
CA SER A 211 17.21 2.62 8.82
C SER A 211 16.59 4.02 8.69
N GLU A 212 15.27 4.10 8.46
CA GLU A 212 14.51 5.35 8.37
C GLU A 212 13.92 5.82 9.72
N CYS A 213 14.12 5.06 10.80
CA CYS A 213 13.67 5.38 12.17
C CYS A 213 14.73 6.11 12.99
#